data_AF-A0A8S3D9Y6-F1
#
_entry.id   AF-A0A8S3D9Y6-F1
#
_cell.length_a   1.000
_cell.length_b   1.000
_cell.length_c   1.000
_cell.angle_alpha   90.00
_cell.angle_beta   90.00
_cell.angle_gamma   90.00
#
_symmetry.space_group_name_H-M   'P 1'
#
loop_
_entity.id
_entity.type
_entity.pdbx_description
1 polymer ?
#
loop_
_entity_poly.entity_id
_entity_poly.type
_entity_poly.pdbx_seq_one_letter_code
_entity_poly.pdbx_strand_id
1 'polypeptide(L)'
;MRLEGYYFVAHSFKVQTELLATCWFCLVMKSLTKHSEQMDVGAINKAYKMLEDEKERKKCLEVVEEARERVEKMIQEKRLKYKNQPIEEDVADGYKKSLWSVTCKLFADIERLRVKEEANKAEERKRKAEETTDREERSKLRKEWDKNYEESRETRVNSWKSFQTVAKAKDTVKGKPPTLFKPPKYKPEAR
;
A
#
# COMPACT_ATOMS: atom_id res chain seq x y z
N MET A 1 2.20 10.83 60.05
CA MET A 1 2.41 9.95 58.87
C MET A 1 1.22 10.07 57.90
N ARG A 2 1.13 11.15 57.09
CA ARG A 2 0.18 11.18 55.95
C ARG A 2 0.40 12.31 54.93
N LEU A 3 1.63 12.81 54.76
CA LEU A 3 1.92 13.89 53.80
C LEU A 3 2.95 13.51 52.72
N GLU A 4 3.63 12.36 52.84
CA GLU A 4 4.63 11.94 51.84
C GLU A 4 4.00 11.31 50.58
N GLY A 5 2.75 10.85 50.66
CA GLY A 5 2.04 10.25 49.51
C GLY A 5 1.57 11.24 48.45
N TYR A 6 1.37 12.52 48.79
CA TYR A 6 0.88 13.53 47.85
C TYR A 6 1.97 14.07 46.92
N TYR A 7 3.23 14.08 47.36
CA TYR A 7 4.35 14.54 46.56
C TYR A 7 4.72 13.56 45.43
N PHE A 8 4.56 12.26 45.64
CA PHE A 8 4.87 11.25 44.62
C PHE A 8 3.88 11.29 43.46
N VAL A 9 2.58 11.44 43.75
CA VAL A 9 1.53 11.54 42.73
C VAL A 9 1.64 12.83 41.92
N ALA A 10 1.97 13.96 42.57
CA ALA A 10 2.18 15.24 41.88
C ALA A 10 3.43 15.24 40.97
N HIS A 11 4.50 14.54 41.37
CA HIS A 11 5.70 14.41 40.55
C HIS A 11 5.47 13.49 39.34
N SER A 12 4.76 12.37 39.53
CA SER A 12 4.36 11.50 38.43
C SER A 12 3.47 12.20 37.41
N PHE A 13 2.53 13.05 37.86
CA PHE A 13 1.64 13.80 36.96
C PHE A 13 2.39 14.87 36.14
N LYS A 14 3.39 15.54 36.73
CA LYS A 14 4.18 16.58 36.07
C LYS A 14 5.16 16.01 35.04
N VAL A 15 5.72 14.82 35.31
CA VAL A 15 6.53 14.06 34.35
C VAL A 15 5.68 13.55 33.19
N GLN A 16 4.41 13.21 33.42
CA GLN A 16 3.46 12.82 32.36
C GLN A 16 3.07 13.98 31.43
N THR A 17 2.89 15.20 31.95
CA THR A 17 2.61 16.37 31.11
C THR A 17 3.83 16.82 30.29
N GLU A 18 5.04 16.67 30.84
CA GLU A 18 6.29 16.97 30.11
C GLU A 18 6.61 15.91 29.03
N LEU A 19 6.22 14.66 29.23
CA LEU A 19 6.38 13.59 28.23
C LEU A 19 5.37 13.68 27.08
N LEU A 20 4.16 14.17 27.33
CA LEU A 20 3.20 14.49 26.26
C LEU A 20 3.65 15.71 25.44
N ALA A 21 4.32 16.69 26.07
CA ALA A 21 4.92 17.83 25.37
C ALA A 21 6.13 17.45 24.48
N THR A 22 6.82 16.34 24.78
CA THR A 22 7.94 15.84 23.95
C THR A 22 7.49 14.93 22.81
N CYS A 23 6.38 14.19 23.00
CA CYS A 23 5.64 13.52 21.93
C CYS A 23 5.17 14.51 20.84
N TRP A 24 4.72 15.69 21.27
CA TRP A 24 4.30 16.82 20.43
C TRP A 24 5.44 17.39 19.56
N PHE A 25 6.68 17.36 20.05
CA PHE A 25 7.84 17.88 19.30
C PHE A 25 8.29 16.94 18.17
N CYS A 26 8.04 15.63 18.26
CA CYS A 26 8.61 14.71 17.28
C CYS A 26 7.79 14.49 16.00
N LEU A 27 6.48 14.75 16.04
CA LEU A 27 5.68 14.90 14.82
C LEU A 27 6.13 16.14 14.01
N VAL A 28 6.73 17.13 14.67
CA VAL A 28 7.13 18.43 14.12
C VAL A 28 8.58 18.43 13.59
N MET A 29 9.51 17.77 14.27
CA MET A 29 10.95 17.90 13.96
C MET A 29 11.44 17.19 12.69
N LYS A 30 10.73 16.20 12.15
CA LYS A 30 11.13 15.56 10.88
C LYS A 30 10.86 16.41 9.63
N SER A 31 10.01 17.43 9.73
CA SER A 31 9.79 18.41 8.65
C SER A 31 10.77 19.60 8.72
N LEU A 32 11.61 19.66 9.76
CA LEU A 32 12.24 20.90 10.24
C LEU A 32 13.78 20.89 10.14
N THR A 33 14.33 20.35 9.05
CA THR A 33 15.77 20.50 8.75
C THR A 33 16.09 21.58 7.73
N LYS A 34 15.11 22.42 7.31
CA LYS A 34 15.38 23.53 6.38
C LYS A 34 14.79 24.91 6.68
N HIS A 35 13.97 25.12 7.71
CA HIS A 35 13.45 26.47 7.98
C HIS A 35 13.31 26.78 9.48
N SER A 36 14.20 27.65 9.95
CA SER A 36 13.95 28.76 10.88
C SER A 36 12.68 28.73 11.74
N GLU A 37 12.85 28.36 13.02
CA GLU A 37 12.48 29.18 14.19
C GLU A 37 11.01 29.59 14.44
N GLN A 38 10.04 29.10 13.66
CA GLN A 38 8.62 29.30 13.96
C GLN A 38 7.93 27.96 14.19
N MET A 39 7.46 27.78 15.42
CA MET A 39 6.54 26.69 15.76
C MET A 39 5.31 26.84 14.87
N ASP A 40 5.11 25.92 13.93
CA ASP A 40 3.90 25.91 13.11
C ASP A 40 2.68 25.68 14.02
N VAL A 41 1.96 26.76 14.30
CA VAL A 41 0.74 26.76 15.12
C VAL A 41 -0.30 25.80 14.54
N GLY A 42 -0.27 25.56 13.22
CA GLY A 42 -1.10 24.55 12.55
C GLY A 42 -0.76 23.13 13.00
N ALA A 43 0.52 22.77 13.02
CA ALA A 43 0.99 21.47 13.50
C ALA A 43 0.68 21.26 14.98
N ILE A 44 0.85 22.30 15.79
CA ILE A 44 0.48 22.34 17.21
C ILE A 44 -1.01 22.02 17.40
N ASN A 45 -1.89 22.73 16.70
CA ASN A 45 -3.33 22.56 16.81
C ASN A 45 -3.77 21.16 16.34
N LYS A 46 -3.11 20.63 15.30
CA LYS A 46 -3.36 19.26 14.85
C LYS A 46 -3.02 18.24 15.94
N ALA A 47 -1.86 18.38 16.58
CA ALA A 47 -1.45 17.49 17.65
C ALA A 47 -2.36 17.61 18.89
N TYR A 48 -2.83 18.81 19.23
CA TYR A 48 -3.83 18.98 20.29
C TYR A 48 -5.13 18.22 20.00
N LYS A 49 -5.66 18.33 18.79
CA LYS A 49 -6.87 17.59 18.39
C LYS A 49 -6.67 16.07 18.43
N MET A 50 -5.51 15.58 18.00
CA MET A 50 -5.18 14.15 18.10
C MET A 50 -5.15 13.64 19.55
N LEU A 51 -4.78 14.49 20.52
CA LEU A 51 -4.76 14.13 21.94
C LEU A 51 -6.13 14.21 22.61
N GLU A 52 -7.10 14.90 22.01
CA GLU A 52 -8.50 14.90 22.47
C GLU A 52 -9.16 13.52 22.27
N ASP A 53 -8.75 12.79 21.23
CA ASP A 53 -9.20 11.44 20.97
C ASP A 53 -8.53 10.41 21.91
N GLU A 54 -9.32 9.78 22.78
CA GLU A 54 -8.82 8.81 23.78
C GLU A 54 -8.00 7.66 23.17
N LYS A 55 -8.41 7.19 21.97
CA LYS A 55 -7.73 6.09 21.27
C LYS A 55 -6.35 6.49 20.77
N GLU A 56 -6.22 7.70 20.25
CA GLU A 56 -4.94 8.20 19.75
C GLU A 56 -4.02 8.60 20.90
N ARG A 57 -4.57 9.22 21.94
CA ARG A 57 -3.85 9.49 23.19
C ARG A 57 -3.26 8.21 23.78
N LYS A 58 -4.04 7.13 23.83
CA LYS A 58 -3.56 5.83 24.33
C LYS A 58 -2.38 5.31 23.52
N LYS A 59 -2.44 5.36 22.18
CA LYS A 59 -1.32 4.96 21.32
C LYS A 59 -0.07 5.81 21.57
N CYS A 60 -0.22 7.13 21.71
CA CYS A 60 0.89 8.02 22.04
C CYS A 60 1.53 7.66 23.39
N LEU A 61 0.73 7.29 24.39
CA LEU A 61 1.23 6.84 25.69
C LEU A 61 1.95 5.49 25.59
N GLU A 62 1.42 4.54 24.82
CA GLU A 62 2.07 3.24 24.57
C GLU A 62 3.46 3.41 23.95
N VAL A 63 3.62 4.35 23.01
CA VAL A 63 4.93 4.68 22.40
C VAL A 63 5.91 5.27 23.42
N VAL A 64 5.42 6.09 24.35
CA VAL A 64 6.25 6.67 25.40
C VAL A 64 6.70 5.61 26.40
N GLU A 65 5.83 4.68 26.79
CA GLU A 65 6.21 3.56 27.66
C GLU A 65 7.21 2.62 26.97
N GLU A 66 7.02 2.31 25.68
CA GLU A 66 8.00 1.55 24.91
C GLU A 66 9.38 2.25 24.88
N ALA A 67 9.39 3.57 24.74
CA ALA A 67 10.62 4.36 24.78
C ALA A 67 11.32 4.25 26.14
N ARG A 68 10.56 4.31 27.24
CA ARG A 68 11.09 4.14 28.61
C ARG A 68 11.74 2.77 28.77
N GLU A 69 11.06 1.71 28.37
CA GLU A 69 11.60 0.35 28.45
C GLU A 69 12.88 0.18 27.61
N ARG A 70 12.93 0.77 26.41
CA ARG A 70 14.12 0.73 25.55
C ARG A 70 15.30 1.46 26.18
N VAL A 71 15.06 2.64 26.77
CA VAL A 71 16.12 3.39 27.46
C VAL A 71 16.58 2.66 28.72
N GLU A 72 15.67 2.09 29.49
CA GLU A 72 16.04 1.31 30.67
C GLU A 72 16.88 0.08 30.32
N LYS A 73 16.50 -0.67 29.27
CA LYS A 73 17.33 -1.78 28.75
C LYS A 73 18.71 -1.30 28.30
N MET A 74 18.80 -0.17 27.58
CA MET A 74 20.10 0.40 27.19
C MET A 74 20.96 0.78 28.39
N ILE A 75 20.37 1.36 29.44
CA ILE A 75 21.08 1.72 30.67
C ILE A 75 21.54 0.47 31.41
N GLN A 76 20.69 -0.54 31.54
CA GLN A 76 21.05 -1.83 32.16
C GLN A 76 22.21 -2.51 31.42
N GLU A 77 22.19 -2.52 30.09
CA GLU A 77 23.28 -3.05 29.27
C GLU A 77 24.58 -2.26 29.46
N LYS A 78 24.52 -0.93 29.50
CA LYS A 78 25.69 -0.08 29.74
C LYS A 78 26.24 -0.29 31.15
N ARG A 79 25.39 -0.42 32.16
CA ARG A 79 25.77 -0.76 33.55
C ARG A 79 26.46 -2.11 33.65
N LEU A 80 26.01 -3.10 32.87
CA LEU A 80 26.67 -4.41 32.82
C LEU A 80 28.04 -4.36 32.14
N LYS A 81 28.19 -3.54 31.08
CA LYS A 81 29.42 -3.40 30.29
C LYS A 81 30.48 -2.54 30.99
N TYR A 82 30.08 -1.44 31.62
CA TYR A 82 30.96 -0.47 32.26
C TYR A 82 30.88 -0.58 33.78
N LYS A 83 31.28 -1.74 34.32
CA LYS A 83 31.34 -1.95 35.78
C LYS A 83 32.26 -0.89 36.41
N ASN A 84 31.67 0.04 37.17
CA ASN A 84 32.31 1.10 37.95
C ASN A 84 32.80 2.36 37.21
N GLN A 85 32.35 2.63 35.98
CA GLN A 85 32.53 3.97 35.38
C GLN A 85 31.24 4.79 35.46
N PRO A 86 31.31 6.11 35.69
CA PRO A 86 30.13 6.97 35.69
C PRO A 86 29.51 6.99 34.29
N ILE A 87 28.24 6.57 34.20
CA ILE A 87 27.49 6.55 32.95
C ILE A 87 26.77 7.89 32.80
N GLU A 88 26.87 8.51 31.62
CA GLU A 88 26.25 9.82 31.30
C GLU A 88 24.72 9.83 31.48
N GLU A 89 24.07 8.66 31.41
CA GLU A 89 22.61 8.48 31.57
C GLU A 89 22.16 8.31 33.04
N ASP A 90 23.07 8.24 34.01
CA ASP A 90 22.72 8.19 35.45
C ASP A 90 22.41 9.59 36.02
N VAL A 91 22.79 10.66 35.31
CA VAL A 91 22.36 12.03 35.60
C VAL A 91 20.97 12.26 35.00
N ALA A 92 20.08 12.91 35.74
CA ALA A 92 18.69 13.14 35.34
C ALA A 92 18.55 13.75 33.92
N ASP A 93 19.48 14.61 33.52
CA ASP A 93 19.49 15.27 32.21
C ASP A 93 19.89 14.32 31.06
N GLY A 94 20.81 13.38 31.31
CA GLY A 94 21.20 12.34 30.35
C GLY A 94 20.06 11.36 30.07
N TYR A 95 19.35 10.94 31.12
CA TYR A 95 18.16 10.09 30.99
C TYR A 95 17.07 10.77 30.15
N LYS A 96 16.75 12.04 30.46
CA LYS A 96 15.75 12.82 29.71
C LYS A 96 16.11 12.95 28.23
N LYS A 97 17.39 13.21 27.91
CA LYS A 97 17.87 13.32 26.53
C LYS A 97 17.76 11.99 25.77
N SER A 98 18.15 10.88 26.39
CA SER A 98 18.03 9.56 25.76
C SER A 98 16.58 9.14 25.59
N LEU A 99 15.72 9.38 26.58
CA LEU A 99 14.27 9.16 26.47
C LEU A 99 13.68 9.95 25.32
N TRP A 100 13.95 11.26 25.27
CA TRP A 100 13.50 12.12 24.18
C TRP A 100 13.95 11.60 22.81
N SER A 101 15.23 11.26 22.65
CA SER A 101 15.79 10.75 21.39
C SER A 101 15.14 9.45 20.94
N VAL A 102 14.91 8.50 21.86
CA VAL A 102 14.29 7.21 21.55
C VAL A 102 12.80 7.37 21.24
N THR A 103 12.05 8.11 22.06
CA THR A 103 10.65 8.45 21.78
C THR A 103 10.52 9.08 20.40
N CYS A 104 11.45 9.98 20.06
CA CYS A 104 11.46 10.63 18.78
C CYS A 104 11.62 9.67 17.61
N LYS A 105 12.57 8.74 17.71
CA LYS A 105 12.81 7.70 16.70
C LYS A 105 11.61 6.78 16.51
N LEU A 106 10.91 6.43 17.59
CA LEU A 106 9.72 5.58 17.53
C LEU A 106 8.58 6.24 16.76
N PHE A 107 8.22 7.49 17.07
CA PHE A 107 7.20 8.23 16.31
C PHE A 107 7.57 8.37 14.84
N ALA A 108 8.84 8.67 14.60
CA ALA A 108 9.46 8.73 13.30
C ALA A 108 9.37 7.42 12.50
N ASP A 109 9.40 6.26 13.15
CA ASP A 109 9.32 4.94 12.52
C ASP A 109 7.87 4.55 12.24
N ILE A 110 6.97 4.83 13.18
CA ILE A 110 5.53 4.62 13.01
C ILE A 110 5.00 5.43 11.83
N GLU A 111 5.39 6.70 11.70
CA GLU A 111 4.94 7.52 10.59
C GLU A 111 5.48 7.03 9.23
N ARG A 112 6.73 6.55 9.21
CA ARG A 112 7.30 5.92 8.00
C ARG A 112 6.52 4.67 7.61
N LEU A 113 6.12 3.85 8.58
CA LEU A 113 5.30 2.66 8.34
C LEU A 113 3.91 3.04 7.82
N ARG A 114 3.26 4.07 8.40
CA ARG A 114 1.96 4.57 7.93
C ARG A 114 2.01 4.98 6.46
N VAL A 115 2.99 5.79 6.08
CA VAL A 115 3.17 6.25 4.69
C VAL A 115 3.43 5.07 3.75
N LYS A 116 4.27 4.12 4.15
CA LYS A 116 4.55 2.91 3.36
C LYS A 116 3.30 2.05 3.17
N GLU A 117 2.51 1.87 4.21
CA GLU A 117 1.28 1.09 4.15
C GLU A 117 0.24 1.77 3.24
N GLU A 118 0.12 3.09 3.29
CA GLU A 118 -0.76 3.86 2.40
C GLU A 118 -0.33 3.79 0.94
N ALA A 119 0.97 3.86 0.67
CA ALA A 119 1.53 3.66 -0.67
C ALA A 119 1.20 2.26 -1.20
N ASN A 120 1.45 1.21 -0.41
CA ASN A 120 1.12 -0.17 -0.78
C ASN A 120 -0.39 -0.36 -1.04
N LYS A 121 -1.26 0.22 -0.21
CA LYS A 121 -2.72 0.19 -0.42
C LYS A 121 -3.15 0.94 -1.69
N ALA A 122 -2.47 2.02 -2.04
CA ALA A 122 -2.73 2.75 -3.28
C ALA A 122 -2.30 1.94 -4.51
N GLU A 123 -1.12 1.32 -4.46
CA GLU A 123 -0.62 0.43 -5.51
C GLU A 123 -1.52 -0.79 -5.71
N GLU A 124 -1.96 -1.43 -4.62
CA GLU A 124 -2.85 -2.59 -4.71
C GLU A 124 -4.21 -2.22 -5.33
N ARG A 125 -4.76 -1.05 -4.97
CA ARG A 125 -5.99 -0.53 -5.60
C ARG A 125 -5.79 -0.28 -7.09
N LYS A 126 -4.66 0.30 -7.48
CA LYS A 126 -4.30 0.53 -8.89
C LYS A 126 -4.20 -0.80 -9.65
N ARG A 127 -3.49 -1.78 -9.10
CA ARG A 127 -3.35 -3.12 -9.69
C ARG A 127 -4.71 -3.81 -9.88
N LYS A 128 -5.60 -3.74 -8.88
CA LYS A 128 -6.96 -4.31 -8.99
C LYS A 128 -7.79 -3.58 -10.05
N ALA A 129 -7.65 -2.27 -10.18
CA ALA A 129 -8.32 -1.49 -11.22
C ALA A 129 -7.83 -1.86 -12.63
N GLU A 130 -6.53 -2.04 -12.80
CA GLU A 130 -5.93 -2.50 -14.06
C GLU A 130 -6.38 -3.93 -14.40
N GLU A 131 -6.34 -4.86 -13.44
CA GLU A 131 -6.77 -6.24 -13.67
C GLU A 131 -8.26 -6.35 -14.04
N THR A 132 -9.11 -5.55 -13.40
CA THR A 132 -10.54 -5.50 -13.73
C THR A 132 -10.79 -4.92 -15.11
N THR A 133 -10.06 -3.85 -15.48
CA THR A 133 -10.12 -3.27 -16.82
C THR A 133 -9.67 -4.27 -17.88
N ASP A 134 -8.52 -4.92 -17.70
CA ASP A 134 -8.00 -5.96 -18.61
C ASP A 134 -8.95 -7.16 -18.74
N ARG A 135 -9.64 -7.53 -17.66
CA ARG A 135 -10.63 -8.62 -17.68
C ARG A 135 -11.87 -8.22 -18.47
N GLU A 136 -12.33 -6.98 -18.30
CA GLU A 136 -13.43 -6.43 -19.08
C GLU A 136 -13.09 -6.31 -20.56
N GLU A 137 -11.89 -5.83 -20.90
CA GLU A 137 -11.40 -5.76 -22.28
C GLU A 137 -11.28 -7.14 -22.92
N ARG A 138 -10.70 -8.12 -22.22
CA ARG A 138 -10.66 -9.51 -22.69
C ARG A 138 -12.06 -10.10 -22.87
N SER A 139 -13.01 -9.77 -22.00
CA SER A 139 -14.41 -10.19 -22.15
C SER A 139 -15.07 -9.55 -23.36
N LYS A 140 -14.86 -8.25 -23.59
CA LYS A 140 -15.37 -7.51 -24.75
C LYS A 140 -14.79 -8.07 -26.04
N LEU A 141 -13.47 -8.25 -26.11
CA LEU A 141 -12.79 -8.84 -27.26
C LEU A 141 -13.28 -10.26 -27.56
N ARG A 142 -13.48 -11.08 -26.53
CA ARG A 142 -14.05 -12.43 -26.71
C ARG A 142 -15.48 -12.39 -27.24
N LYS A 143 -16.32 -11.50 -26.71
CA LYS A 143 -17.71 -11.32 -27.18
C LYS A 143 -17.75 -10.82 -28.63
N GLU A 144 -16.86 -9.90 -28.98
CA GLU A 144 -16.74 -9.39 -30.36
C GLU A 144 -16.25 -10.46 -31.32
N TRP A 145 -15.26 -11.25 -30.90
CA TRP A 145 -14.79 -12.42 -31.67
C TRP A 145 -15.90 -13.45 -31.89
N ASP A 146 -16.64 -13.83 -30.83
CA ASP A 146 -17.73 -14.80 -30.92
C ASP A 146 -18.83 -14.31 -31.89
N LYS A 147 -19.18 -13.02 -31.86
CA LYS A 147 -20.12 -12.40 -32.81
C LYS A 147 -19.59 -12.44 -34.24
N ASN A 148 -18.36 -11.96 -34.46
CA ASN A 148 -17.75 -11.94 -35.79
C ASN A 148 -17.61 -13.35 -36.38
N TYR A 149 -17.31 -14.34 -35.54
CA TYR A 149 -17.23 -15.74 -35.94
C TYR A 149 -18.59 -16.29 -36.36
N GLU A 150 -19.64 -16.03 -35.58
CA GLU A 150 -21.00 -16.51 -35.88
C GLU A 150 -21.59 -15.80 -37.11
N GLU A 151 -21.38 -14.50 -37.27
CA GLU A 151 -21.79 -13.75 -38.47
C GLU A 151 -21.06 -14.24 -39.74
N SER A 152 -19.75 -14.50 -39.63
CA SER A 152 -18.97 -15.10 -40.72
C SER A 152 -19.42 -16.53 -41.04
N ARG A 153 -19.81 -17.30 -40.02
CA ARG A 153 -20.35 -18.66 -40.16
C ARG A 153 -21.70 -18.64 -40.87
N GLU A 154 -22.63 -17.81 -40.44
CA GLU A 154 -23.94 -17.66 -41.08
C GLU A 154 -23.78 -17.22 -42.54
N THR A 155 -22.90 -16.26 -42.83
CA THR A 155 -22.60 -15.85 -44.22
C THR A 155 -22.08 -17.01 -45.06
N ARG A 156 -21.16 -17.82 -44.51
CA ARG A 156 -20.61 -18.99 -45.19
C ARG A 156 -21.64 -20.10 -45.40
N VAL A 157 -22.47 -20.37 -44.38
CA VAL A 157 -23.54 -21.36 -44.44
C VAL A 157 -24.61 -20.94 -45.45
N ASN A 158 -24.97 -19.66 -45.48
CA ASN A 158 -25.92 -19.12 -46.45
C ASN A 158 -25.34 -19.15 -47.87
N SER A 159 -24.06 -18.82 -48.05
CA SER A 159 -23.36 -18.97 -49.34
C SER A 159 -23.29 -20.43 -49.80
N TRP A 160 -23.07 -21.37 -48.89
CA TRP A 160 -23.08 -22.80 -49.20
C TRP A 160 -24.48 -23.31 -49.55
N LYS A 161 -25.49 -22.92 -48.77
CA LYS A 161 -26.90 -23.24 -49.06
C LYS A 161 -27.32 -22.69 -50.41
N SER A 162 -26.97 -21.44 -50.74
CA SER A 162 -27.25 -20.85 -52.06
C SER A 162 -26.50 -21.57 -53.18
N PHE A 163 -25.26 -22.02 -52.94
CA PHE A 163 -24.53 -22.84 -53.91
C PHE A 163 -25.22 -24.20 -54.14
N GLN A 164 -25.69 -24.86 -53.09
CA GLN A 164 -26.46 -26.11 -53.20
C GLN A 164 -27.80 -25.92 -53.90
N THR A 165 -28.57 -24.87 -53.60
CA THR A 165 -29.85 -24.62 -54.26
C THR A 165 -29.67 -24.27 -55.74
N VAL A 166 -28.63 -23.49 -56.09
CA VAL A 166 -28.25 -23.23 -57.48
C VAL A 166 -27.79 -24.51 -58.18
N ALA A 167 -27.01 -25.38 -57.51
CA ALA A 167 -26.62 -26.68 -58.07
C ALA A 167 -27.84 -27.59 -58.33
N LYS A 168 -28.80 -27.64 -57.40
CA LYS A 168 -30.06 -28.40 -57.54
C LYS A 168 -31.00 -27.82 -58.61
N ALA A 169 -31.04 -26.49 -58.78
CA ALA A 169 -31.78 -25.82 -59.85
C ALA A 169 -31.12 -25.98 -61.23
N LYS A 170 -29.80 -26.20 -61.28
CA LYS A 170 -29.07 -26.51 -62.52
C LYS A 170 -29.24 -27.96 -62.97
N ASP A 171 -29.54 -28.88 -62.04
CA ASP A 171 -29.94 -30.26 -62.37
C ASP A 171 -31.36 -30.36 -62.96
N THR A 172 -32.25 -29.39 -62.70
CA THR A 172 -33.62 -29.38 -63.25
C THR A 172 -33.75 -28.65 -64.60
N VAL A 173 -32.79 -27.80 -64.98
CA VAL A 173 -32.77 -27.11 -66.29
C VAL A 173 -31.64 -27.65 -67.17
N LYS A 174 -32.00 -28.69 -67.93
CA LYS A 174 -31.38 -29.17 -69.18
C LYS A 174 -29.94 -29.70 -69.09
N GLY A 175 -29.80 -30.97 -69.45
CA GLY A 175 -28.56 -31.72 -69.50
C GLY A 175 -27.47 -31.11 -70.37
N LYS A 176 -26.26 -31.03 -69.79
CA LYS A 176 -24.94 -31.23 -70.39
C LYS A 176 -23.92 -31.13 -69.24
N PRO A 177 -23.03 -32.13 -69.03
CA PRO A 177 -22.04 -32.04 -67.95
C PRO A 177 -21.02 -30.94 -68.25
N PRO A 178 -20.65 -30.08 -67.29
CA PRO A 178 -19.56 -29.13 -67.47
C PRO A 178 -18.23 -29.90 -67.44
N THR A 179 -17.81 -30.37 -68.61
CA THR A 179 -16.50 -30.99 -68.86
C THR A 179 -15.39 -29.95 -68.89
N LEU A 180 -15.20 -29.16 -67.83
CA LEU A 180 -14.10 -28.19 -67.78
C LEU A 180 -13.54 -27.88 -66.38
N PHE A 181 -13.60 -28.84 -65.46
CA PHE A 181 -12.75 -28.81 -64.26
C PHE A 181 -11.96 -30.12 -64.17
N LYS A 182 -10.92 -30.22 -64.99
CA LYS A 182 -9.85 -31.21 -64.77
C LYS A 182 -8.86 -30.55 -63.82
N PRO A 183 -8.65 -31.07 -62.60
CA PRO A 183 -7.60 -30.58 -61.72
C PRO A 183 -6.26 -30.55 -62.47
N PRO A 184 -5.50 -29.45 -62.41
CA PRO A 184 -4.18 -29.38 -63.04
C PRO A 184 -3.33 -30.57 -62.62
N LYS A 185 -2.78 -31.29 -63.61
CA LYS A 185 -2.02 -32.52 -63.39
C LYS A 185 -0.76 -32.18 -62.58
N TYR A 186 -0.60 -32.79 -61.40
CA TYR A 186 0.55 -32.57 -60.52
C TYR A 186 1.86 -32.92 -61.25
N LYS A 187 2.75 -31.92 -61.41
CA LYS A 187 4.13 -32.14 -61.83
C LYS A 187 4.97 -32.29 -60.57
N PRO A 188 5.53 -33.46 -60.26
CA PRO A 188 6.52 -33.56 -59.20
C PRO A 188 7.75 -32.74 -59.61
N GLU A 189 8.16 -31.76 -58.79
CA GLU A 189 9.45 -31.11 -58.96
C GLU A 189 10.55 -32.16 -58.82
N ALA A 190 11.47 -32.19 -59.79
CA ALA A 190 12.67 -33.02 -59.71
C ALA A 190 13.53 -32.48 -58.55
N ARG A 191 13.77 -33.34 -57.56
CA ARG A 191 14.64 -33.06 -56.42
C ARG A 191 16.10 -33.23 -56.81
#